data_AF-K1XI81-F1
#
_entry.id   AF-K1XI81-F1
#
_cell.length_a   1.000
_cell.length_b   1.000
_cell.length_c   1.000
_cell.angle_alpha   90.00
_cell.angle_beta   90.00
_cell.angle_gamma   90.00
#
_symmetry.space_group_name_H-M   'P 1'
#
loop_
_entity.id
_entity.type
_entity.pdbx_description
1 polymer ?
#
loop_
_entity_poly.entity_id
_entity_poly.type
_entity_poly.pdbx_seq_one_letter_code
_entity_poly.pdbx_strand_id
1 'polypeptide(L)'
;MHHIKKFFNHVLANHYILFFTIIIVFIVLIWTISFHFVEKWDIFSSFYFTTVTMATVGYGDMAPMTYGWKILAIMYGFMGAPLFIGLTWIILQSKFHKIVKGSMHEYHKEIREAQKEAEHLAEDLKKEHELQKETFKEMEEVKNPEPKQVRWKRIFKKFWRKK
;
A
#
# COMPACT_ATOMS: atom_id res chain seq x y z
N MET A 1 4.39 12.26 21.53
CA MET A 1 4.42 13.59 20.86
C MET A 1 5.10 13.62 19.48
N HIS A 2 6.06 12.73 19.17
CA HIS A 2 6.79 12.78 17.88
C HIS A 2 5.91 12.48 16.63
N HIS A 3 4.94 11.57 16.74
CA HIS A 3 4.04 11.22 15.63
C HIS A 3 3.09 12.33 15.21
N ILE A 4 2.65 13.17 16.15
CA ILE A 4 1.74 14.30 15.89
C ILE A 4 2.48 15.40 15.11
N LYS A 5 3.72 15.72 15.50
CA LYS A 5 4.55 16.71 14.79
C LYS A 5 4.83 16.29 13.35
N LYS A 6 5.10 15.00 13.11
CA LYS A 6 5.38 14.48 11.75
C LYS A 6 4.15 14.51 10.84
N PHE A 7 2.96 14.28 11.41
CA PHE A 7 1.70 14.46 10.69
C PHE A 7 1.47 15.93 10.32
N PHE A 8 1.60 16.84 11.29
CA PHE A 8 1.47 18.28 11.05
C PHE A 8 2.45 18.77 9.99
N ASN A 9 3.71 18.34 10.04
CA ASN A 9 4.71 18.73 9.04
C ASN A 9 4.40 18.16 7.65
N HIS A 10 3.80 16.98 7.55
CA HIS A 10 3.39 16.43 6.26
C HIS A 10 2.19 17.17 5.67
N VAL A 11 1.22 17.55 6.51
CA VAL A 11 0.09 18.40 6.12
C VAL A 11 0.59 19.78 5.72
N LEU A 12 1.50 20.38 6.49
CA LEU A 12 2.09 21.70 6.22
C LEU A 12 2.99 21.70 4.97
N ALA A 13 3.67 20.60 4.68
CA ALA A 13 4.51 20.48 3.50
C ALA A 13 3.69 20.34 2.21
N ASN A 14 2.48 19.80 2.26
CA ASN A 14 1.64 19.59 1.09
C ASN A 14 0.69 20.77 0.87
N HIS A 15 1.07 21.64 -0.06
CA HIS A 15 0.43 22.92 -0.32
C HIS A 15 -1.03 22.73 -0.79
N TYR A 16 -1.29 21.65 -1.54
CA TYR A 16 -2.64 21.25 -1.93
C TYR A 16 -3.53 20.89 -0.73
N ILE A 17 -3.03 20.12 0.24
CA ILE A 17 -3.81 19.73 1.43
C ILE A 17 -4.12 20.96 2.29
N LEU A 18 -3.15 21.86 2.47
CA LEU A 18 -3.38 23.13 3.16
C LEU A 18 -4.42 23.98 2.45
N PHE A 19 -4.30 24.16 1.13
CA PHE A 19 -5.23 24.95 0.34
C PHE A 19 -6.67 24.43 0.45
N PHE A 20 -6.89 23.12 0.27
CA PHE A 20 -8.21 22.50 0.42
C PHE A 20 -8.75 22.61 1.86
N THR A 21 -7.90 22.44 2.87
CA THR A 21 -8.31 22.58 4.28
C THR A 21 -8.73 24.01 4.59
N ILE A 22 -7.98 25.00 4.11
CA ILE A 22 -8.29 26.42 4.28
C ILE A 22 -9.63 26.74 3.61
N ILE A 23 -9.87 26.27 2.38
CA ILE A 23 -11.15 26.45 1.68
C ILE A 23 -12.32 25.88 2.48
N ILE A 24 -12.19 24.66 3.02
CA ILE A 24 -13.23 24.04 3.82
C ILE A 24 -13.53 24.87 5.08
N VAL A 25 -12.50 25.35 5.77
CA VAL A 25 -12.67 26.24 6.94
C VAL A 25 -13.39 27.52 6.55
N PHE A 26 -13.00 28.18 5.46
CA PHE A 26 -13.68 29.39 4.98
C PHE A 26 -15.15 29.12 4.63
N ILE A 27 -15.45 28.01 3.94
CA ILE A 27 -16.82 27.61 3.64
C ILE A 27 -17.61 27.44 4.93
N VAL A 28 -17.11 26.68 5.91
CA VAL A 28 -17.81 26.47 7.19
C VAL A 28 -18.06 27.79 7.92
N LEU A 29 -17.09 28.71 7.95
CA LEU A 29 -17.25 30.01 8.58
C LEU A 29 -18.32 30.87 7.89
N ILE A 30 -18.30 30.93 6.55
CA ILE A 30 -19.29 31.68 5.76
C ILE A 30 -20.71 31.14 6.02
N TRP A 31 -20.88 29.82 6.03
CA TRP A 31 -22.18 29.20 6.31
C TRP A 31 -22.60 29.38 7.77
N THR A 32 -21.69 29.27 8.72
CA THR A 32 -21.94 29.48 10.15
C THR A 32 -22.46 30.89 10.40
N ILE A 33 -21.78 31.90 9.84
CA ILE A 33 -22.18 33.30 9.97
C ILE A 33 -23.54 33.54 9.32
N SER A 34 -23.76 32.99 8.11
CA SER A 34 -25.06 33.09 7.42
C SER A 34 -26.21 32.54 8.27
N PHE A 35 -26.08 31.33 8.81
CA PHE A 35 -27.13 30.72 9.64
C PHE A 35 -27.31 31.44 10.98
N HIS A 36 -26.25 31.97 11.58
CA HIS A 36 -26.33 32.77 12.80
C HIS A 36 -27.22 34.00 12.59
N PHE A 37 -27.02 34.77 11.52
CA PHE A 37 -27.79 35.97 11.25
C PHE A 37 -29.24 35.69 10.83
N VAL A 38 -29.45 34.66 10.03
CA VAL A 38 -30.76 34.36 9.42
C VAL A 38 -31.68 33.64 10.40
N GLU A 39 -31.20 32.53 10.96
CA GLU A 39 -31.99 31.67 11.83
C GLU A 39 -31.92 32.11 13.29
N LYS A 40 -31.12 33.15 13.59
CA LYS A 40 -30.90 33.70 14.93
C LYS A 40 -30.43 32.66 15.95
N TRP A 41 -29.76 31.62 15.46
CA TRP A 41 -29.14 30.60 16.30
C TRP A 41 -27.88 31.16 16.95
N ASP A 42 -27.48 30.59 18.08
CA ASP A 42 -26.17 30.89 18.66
C ASP A 42 -25.05 30.46 17.69
N ILE A 43 -23.91 31.16 17.74
CA ILE A 43 -22.76 30.88 16.84
C ILE A 43 -22.32 29.42 16.97
N PHE A 44 -22.34 28.84 18.17
CA PHE A 44 -21.97 27.44 18.36
C PHE A 44 -22.99 26.49 17.76
N SER A 45 -24.29 26.79 17.87
CA SER A 45 -25.35 26.00 17.23
C SER A 45 -25.28 26.05 15.71
N SER A 46 -24.99 27.22 15.12
CA SER A 46 -24.78 27.37 13.68
C SER A 46 -23.52 26.63 13.20
N PHE A 47 -22.43 26.68 13.97
CA PHE A 47 -21.20 25.93 13.66
C PHE A 47 -21.41 24.42 13.75
N TYR A 48 -22.16 23.98 14.77
CA TYR A 48 -22.55 22.59 14.94
C TYR A 48 -23.37 22.09 13.76
N PHE A 49 -24.45 22.79 13.40
CA PHE A 49 -25.31 22.44 12.27
C PHE A 49 -24.50 22.32 10.97
N THR A 50 -23.72 23.35 10.63
CA THR A 50 -22.91 23.36 9.40
C THR A 50 -21.88 22.22 9.37
N THR A 51 -21.18 21.98 10.47
CA THR A 51 -20.19 20.89 10.55
C THR A 51 -20.84 19.52 10.43
N VAL A 52 -21.96 19.27 11.13
CA VAL A 52 -22.69 18.00 11.13
C VAL A 52 -23.32 17.72 9.76
N THR A 53 -23.84 18.75 9.09
CA THR A 53 -24.38 18.65 7.73
C THR A 53 -23.28 18.35 6.71
N MET A 54 -22.13 19.02 6.81
CA MET A 54 -20.99 18.79 5.90
C MET A 54 -20.34 17.43 6.12
N ALA A 55 -20.27 16.99 7.37
CA ALA A 55 -19.80 15.65 7.72
C ALA A 55 -20.81 14.55 7.36
N THR A 56 -21.98 14.89 6.81
CA THR A 56 -23.08 13.98 6.49
C THR A 56 -23.61 13.16 7.68
N VAL A 57 -23.33 13.62 8.91
CA VAL A 57 -23.79 12.94 10.14
C VAL A 57 -25.29 13.21 10.33
N GLY A 58 -25.71 14.47 10.17
CA GLY A 58 -27.12 14.86 10.07
C GLY A 58 -28.04 14.34 11.17
N TYR A 59 -27.80 14.71 12.44
CA TYR A 59 -28.62 14.23 13.57
C TYR A 59 -30.11 14.60 13.49
N GLY A 60 -30.47 15.62 12.71
CA GLY A 60 -31.86 16.04 12.50
C GLY A 60 -32.49 16.79 13.67
N ASP A 61 -31.68 17.19 14.64
CA ASP A 61 -32.06 17.99 15.81
C ASP A 61 -32.22 19.48 15.49
N MET A 62 -31.47 19.98 14.49
CA MET A 62 -31.54 21.35 14.00
C MET A 62 -31.77 21.38 12.49
N ALA A 63 -32.66 22.26 12.04
CA ALA A 63 -32.92 22.51 10.62
C ALA A 63 -33.37 23.96 10.40
N PRO A 64 -32.94 24.62 9.30
CA PRO A 64 -33.35 25.99 9.02
C PRO A 64 -34.86 26.06 8.83
N MET A 65 -35.50 27.06 9.44
CA MET A 65 -36.95 27.26 9.34
C MET A 65 -37.31 28.03 8.07
N THR A 66 -36.41 28.89 7.60
CA THR A 66 -36.64 29.76 6.44
C THR A 66 -36.59 28.98 5.12
N TYR A 67 -37.60 29.12 4.26
CA TYR A 67 -37.71 28.39 3.00
C TYR A 67 -36.48 28.54 2.08
N GLY A 68 -35.96 29.76 1.90
CA GLY A 68 -34.78 29.99 1.07
C GLY A 68 -33.53 29.30 1.63
N TRP A 69 -33.38 29.28 2.95
CA TRP A 69 -32.22 28.71 3.62
C TRP A 69 -32.26 27.20 3.74
N LYS A 70 -33.45 26.58 3.67
CA LYS A 70 -33.59 25.12 3.47
C LYS A 70 -32.96 24.66 2.16
N ILE A 71 -33.22 25.37 1.06
CA ILE A 71 -32.65 25.04 -0.26
C ILE A 71 -31.13 25.22 -0.23
N LEU A 72 -30.67 26.32 0.36
CA LEU A 72 -29.24 26.59 0.52
C LEU A 72 -28.54 25.55 1.40
N ALA A 73 -29.18 25.06 2.48
CA ALA A 73 -28.64 23.97 3.29
C ALA A 73 -28.49 22.65 2.50
N ILE A 74 -29.42 22.36 1.59
CA ILE A 74 -29.31 21.19 0.70
C ILE A 74 -28.15 21.36 -0.28
N MET A 75 -28.02 22.53 -0.90
CA MET A 75 -26.88 22.86 -1.78
C MET A 75 -25.55 22.77 -1.03
N TYR A 76 -25.51 23.27 0.21
CA TYR A 76 -24.35 23.18 1.09
C TYR A 76 -23.95 21.73 1.35
N GLY A 77 -24.91 20.86 1.70
CA GLY A 77 -24.65 19.43 1.89
C GLY A 77 -24.08 18.78 0.62
N PHE A 78 -24.66 19.08 -0.54
CA PHE A 78 -24.23 18.49 -1.82
C PHE A 78 -22.83 18.93 -2.25
N MET A 79 -22.45 20.19 -2.01
CA MET A 79 -21.12 20.72 -2.35
C MET A 79 -20.07 20.40 -1.28
N GLY A 80 -20.44 20.47 0.00
CA GLY A 80 -19.54 20.31 1.13
C GLY A 80 -19.17 18.86 1.43
N ALA A 81 -20.12 17.93 1.28
CA ALA A 81 -19.88 16.53 1.60
C ALA A 81 -18.77 15.87 0.75
N PRO A 82 -18.72 16.02 -0.59
CA PRO A 82 -17.64 15.44 -1.40
C PRO A 82 -16.26 16.00 -1.04
N LEU A 83 -16.18 17.30 -0.69
CA LEU A 83 -14.94 17.94 -0.28
C LEU A 83 -14.43 17.38 1.05
N PHE A 84 -15.33 17.20 2.02
CA PHE A 84 -15.00 16.63 3.33
C PHE A 84 -14.59 15.15 3.23
N ILE A 85 -15.33 14.36 2.45
CA ILE A 85 -15.00 12.95 2.18
C ILE A 85 -13.67 12.82 1.44
N GLY A 86 -13.43 13.65 0.43
CA GLY A 86 -12.16 13.65 -0.31
C GLY A 86 -10.95 13.96 0.57
N LEU A 87 -11.06 14.94 1.47
CA LEU A 87 -9.98 15.28 2.41
C LEU A 87 -9.70 14.13 3.39
N THR A 88 -10.75 13.53 3.97
CA THR A 88 -10.60 12.42 4.91
C THR A 88 -10.03 11.18 4.23
N TRP A 89 -10.39 10.93 2.96
CA TRP A 89 -9.82 9.87 2.14
C TRP A 89 -8.30 10.00 1.94
N ILE A 90 -7.82 11.19 1.56
CA ILE A 90 -6.38 11.46 1.36
C ILE A 90 -5.59 11.23 2.65
N ILE A 91 -6.13 11.67 3.79
CA ILE A 91 -5.52 11.50 5.11
C ILE A 91 -5.48 10.02 5.51
N LEU A 92 -6.57 9.29 5.26
CA LEU A 92 -6.68 7.88 5.58
C LEU A 92 -5.71 7.04 4.74
N GLN A 93 -5.65 7.27 3.43
CA GLN A 93 -4.71 6.61 2.52
C GLN A 93 -3.25 6.78 2.97
N SER A 94 -2.90 7.99 3.46
CA SER A 94 -1.55 8.30 3.95
C SER A 94 -1.15 7.48 5.18
N LYS A 95 -2.12 7.10 6.03
CA LYS A 95 -1.89 6.20 7.18
C LYS A 95 -1.91 4.74 6.73
N PHE A 96 -2.85 4.37 5.87
CA PHE A 96 -2.99 3.01 5.34
C PHE A 96 -1.69 2.53 4.67
N HIS A 97 -1.05 3.39 3.86
CA HIS A 97 0.22 3.03 3.21
C HIS A 97 1.32 2.67 4.21
N LYS A 98 1.37 3.29 5.40
CA LYS A 98 2.38 2.97 6.43
C LYS A 98 2.08 1.65 7.12
N ILE A 99 0.82 1.38 7.41
CA ILE A 99 0.36 0.13 8.04
C ILE A 99 0.66 -1.04 7.10
N VAL A 100 0.23 -0.93 5.84
CA VAL A 100 0.48 -1.95 4.81
C VAL A 100 1.97 -2.12 4.53
N LYS A 101 2.75 -1.04 4.48
CA LYS A 101 4.20 -1.15 4.23
C LYS A 101 4.93 -1.81 5.40
N GLY A 102 4.47 -1.62 6.64
CA GLY A 102 4.98 -2.32 7.81
C GLY A 102 4.75 -3.82 7.71
N SER A 103 3.50 -4.24 7.49
CA SER A 103 3.15 -5.67 7.35
C SER A 103 3.79 -6.32 6.14
N MET A 104 3.93 -5.58 5.03
CA MET A 104 4.55 -6.12 3.81
C MET A 104 6.04 -6.37 3.99
N HIS A 105 6.74 -5.62 4.85
CA HIS A 105 8.17 -5.85 5.06
C HIS A 105 8.43 -7.19 5.75
N GLU A 106 7.56 -7.55 6.70
CA GLU A 106 7.60 -8.82 7.41
C GLU A 106 7.26 -9.99 6.47
N TYR A 107 6.19 -9.86 5.69
CA TYR A 107 5.80 -10.86 4.70
C TYR A 107 6.88 -11.09 3.62
N HIS A 108 7.54 -10.02 3.15
CA HIS A 108 8.65 -10.14 2.19
C HIS A 108 9.91 -10.78 2.80
N LYS A 109 10.07 -10.73 4.11
CA LYS A 109 11.20 -11.37 4.78
C LYS A 109 10.96 -12.87 4.86
N GLU A 110 9.78 -13.27 5.31
CA GLU A 110 9.35 -14.68 5.36
C GLU A 110 9.39 -15.34 3.97
N ILE A 111 8.85 -14.69 2.94
CA ILE A 111 8.91 -15.22 1.56
C ILE A 111 10.35 -15.35 1.07
N ARG A 112 11.23 -14.38 1.38
CA ARG A 112 12.63 -14.44 0.95
C ARG A 112 13.41 -15.55 1.63
N GLU A 113 13.11 -15.84 2.89
CA GLU A 113 13.72 -16.96 3.61
C GLU A 113 13.24 -18.30 3.02
N ALA A 114 11.93 -18.46 2.81
CA ALA A 114 11.36 -19.64 2.17
C ALA A 114 11.87 -19.86 0.73
N GLN A 115 12.05 -18.79 -0.05
CA GLN A 115 12.62 -18.88 -1.40
C GLN A 115 14.07 -19.34 -1.40
N LYS A 116 14.89 -18.84 -0.46
CA LYS A 116 16.29 -19.27 -0.32
C LYS A 116 16.41 -20.73 0.08
N GLU A 117 15.54 -21.19 0.98
CA GLU A 117 15.49 -22.59 1.40
C GLU A 117 15.10 -23.49 0.23
N ALA A 118 14.08 -23.11 -0.55
CA ALA A 118 13.68 -23.83 -1.75
C ALA A 118 14.78 -23.88 -2.83
N GLU A 119 15.51 -22.78 -3.01
CA GLU A 119 16.63 -22.72 -3.97
C GLU A 119 17.81 -23.60 -3.53
N HIS A 120 18.15 -23.60 -2.23
CA HIS A 120 19.19 -24.47 -1.68
C HIS A 120 18.81 -25.96 -1.83
N LEU A 121 17.57 -26.32 -1.52
CA LEU A 121 17.05 -27.68 -1.72
C LEU A 121 17.09 -28.09 -3.20
N ALA A 122 16.73 -27.18 -4.12
CA ALA A 122 16.80 -27.44 -5.55
C ALA A 122 18.25 -27.68 -6.04
N GLU A 123 19.23 -26.94 -5.50
CA GLU A 123 20.65 -27.17 -5.80
C GLU A 123 21.16 -28.51 -5.27
N ASP A 124 20.77 -28.89 -4.05
CA ASP A 124 21.18 -30.16 -3.45
C ASP A 124 20.61 -31.36 -4.20
N LEU A 125 19.32 -31.30 -4.56
CA LEU A 125 18.68 -32.30 -5.43
C LEU A 125 19.36 -32.40 -6.78
N LYS A 126 19.80 -31.27 -7.36
CA LYS A 126 20.52 -31.25 -8.63
C LYS A 126 21.88 -31.93 -8.51
N LYS A 127 22.63 -31.70 -7.42
CA LYS A 127 23.91 -32.38 -7.15
C LYS A 127 23.72 -33.88 -6.98
N GLU A 128 22.72 -34.29 -6.21
CA GLU A 128 22.42 -35.71 -5.98
C GLU A 128 22.03 -36.43 -7.29
N HIS A 129 21.21 -35.77 -8.11
CA HIS A 129 20.84 -36.29 -9.43
C HIS A 129 22.04 -36.42 -10.38
N GLU A 130 22.97 -35.46 -10.38
CA GLU A 130 24.21 -35.55 -11.18
C GLU A 130 25.15 -36.67 -10.65
N LEU A 131 25.26 -36.84 -9.33
CA LEU A 131 26.02 -37.94 -8.74
C LEU A 131 25.42 -39.31 -9.11
N GLN A 132 24.09 -39.44 -9.09
CA GLN A 132 23.40 -40.64 -9.55
C GLN A 132 23.68 -40.93 -11.02
N LYS A 133 23.70 -39.91 -11.89
CA LYS A 133 24.05 -40.08 -13.31
C LYS A 133 25.48 -40.58 -13.50
N GLU A 134 26.45 -40.01 -12.81
CA GLU A 134 27.85 -40.45 -12.90
C GLU A 134 28.01 -41.88 -12.36
N THR A 135 27.34 -42.21 -11.24
CA THR A 135 27.34 -43.57 -10.68
C THR A 135 26.71 -44.59 -11.65
N PHE A 136 25.58 -44.23 -12.28
CA PHE A 136 24.93 -45.09 -13.28
C PHE A 136 25.84 -45.35 -14.48
N LYS A 137 26.54 -44.31 -14.95
CA LYS A 137 27.51 -44.39 -16.06
C LYS A 137 28.72 -45.25 -15.70
N GLU A 138 29.25 -45.15 -14.48
CA GLU A 138 30.31 -46.05 -13.99
C GLU A 138 29.84 -47.51 -13.95
N MET A 139 28.63 -47.77 -13.46
CA MET A 139 28.05 -49.12 -13.47
C MET A 139 27.87 -49.68 -14.89
N GLU A 140 27.51 -48.83 -15.85
CA GLU A 140 27.37 -49.23 -17.26
C GLU A 140 28.73 -49.52 -17.91
N GLU A 141 29.77 -48.74 -17.60
CA GLU A 141 31.15 -48.98 -18.07
C GLU A 141 31.76 -50.26 -17.47
N VAL A 142 31.42 -50.60 -16.21
CA VAL A 142 31.83 -51.86 -15.57
C VAL A 142 31.09 -53.06 -16.16
N LYS A 143 29.77 -52.93 -16.41
CA LYS A 143 28.95 -54.01 -16.98
C LYS A 143 29.31 -54.31 -18.44
N ASN A 144 29.72 -53.29 -19.19
CA ASN A 144 30.09 -53.42 -20.60
C ASN A 144 31.51 -52.86 -20.86
N PRO A 145 32.56 -53.57 -20.42
CA PRO A 145 33.92 -53.09 -20.51
C PRO A 145 34.36 -53.00 -21.98
N GLU A 146 34.82 -51.82 -22.42
CA GLU A 146 35.40 -51.67 -23.75
C GLU A 146 36.59 -52.64 -23.95
N PRO A 147 36.69 -53.32 -25.10
CA PRO A 147 37.81 -54.21 -25.39
C PRO A 147 39.13 -53.43 -25.30
N LYS A 148 40.12 -54.01 -24.58
CA LYS A 148 41.41 -53.36 -24.23
C LYS A 148 42.10 -52.65 -25.40
N GLN A 149 41.90 -53.10 -26.64
CA GLN A 149 42.48 -52.53 -27.86
C GLN A 149 41.96 -51.11 -28.17
N VAL A 150 40.73 -50.76 -27.80
CA VAL A 150 40.10 -49.46 -28.09
C VAL A 150 40.50 -48.39 -27.06
N ARG A 151 40.65 -48.80 -25.79
CA ARG A 151 41.00 -47.92 -24.66
C ARG A 151 42.33 -47.19 -24.84
N TRP A 152 43.39 -47.89 -25.26
CA TRP A 152 44.72 -47.28 -25.46
C TRP A 152 44.73 -46.24 -26.57
N LYS A 153 43.99 -46.46 -27.66
CA LYS A 153 43.87 -45.48 -28.76
C LYS A 153 43.19 -44.18 -28.29
N ARG A 154 42.16 -44.30 -27.43
CA ARG A 154 41.41 -43.15 -26.87
C ARG A 154 42.25 -42.33 -25.88
N ILE A 155 43.01 -43.00 -25.00
CA ILE A 155 43.94 -42.33 -24.06
C ILE A 155 45.05 -41.60 -24.82
N PHE A 156 45.67 -42.26 -25.81
CA PHE A 156 46.69 -41.63 -26.66
C PHE A 156 46.16 -40.39 -27.37
N LYS A 157 44.94 -40.46 -27.92
CA LYS A 157 44.31 -39.32 -28.62
C LYS A 157 43.99 -38.16 -27.69
N LYS A 158 43.58 -38.41 -26.44
CA LYS A 158 43.36 -37.34 -25.42
C LYS A 158 44.68 -36.68 -25.01
N PHE A 159 45.74 -37.46 -24.87
CA PHE A 159 47.06 -36.95 -24.47
C PHE A 159 47.66 -36.02 -25.54
N TRP A 160 47.48 -36.33 -26.82
CA TRP A 160 47.95 -35.52 -27.95
C TRP A 160 47.11 -34.27 -28.26
N ARG A 161 45.91 -34.14 -27.68
CA ARG A 161 45.01 -32.97 -27.88
C ARG A 161 45.20 -31.87 -26.83
N LYS A 162 46.02 -32.10 -25.80
CA LYS A 162 46.19 -31.21 -24.64
C LYS A 162 47.54 -30.47 -24.60
N LYS A 163 48.28 -30.51 -25.71
CA LYS A 163 49.53 -29.77 -25.96
C LYS A 163 49.32 -28.89 -27.17
#